data_AF-K5W1T1-F1
#
_entry.id   AF-K5W1T1-F1
#
_cell.length_a   1.000
_cell.length_b   1.000
_cell.length_c   1.000
_cell.angle_alpha   90.00
_cell.angle_beta   90.00
_cell.angle_gamma   90.00
#
_symmetry.space_group_name_H-M   'P 1'
#
loop_
_entity.id
_entity.type
_entity.pdbx_description
1 polymer ?
#
loop_
_entity_poly.entity_id
_entity_poly.type
_entity_poly.pdbx_seq_one_letter_code
_entity_poly.pdbx_strand_id
1 'polypeptide(L)'
;MSDPASSTPLPSPPLPSLDLNNTLGVLLITEILISVLFGIACVQVYMYFHSSIRDSSRMKGIVLFLWILDGLHLAFTSHGIYQYAVMNFTNPLALTQCPWSFSADMVFAELSDFILTSVFAYRIYKISGHMWPLIFIVPPQIVSLTAGLAIAVLVRKVPDYGELDKRYAWIWDTMFCLQAVADCAIAASLSTILVRRRTGFKRTNSLIRVLILYTIGTCTLTSSVSVASVITCISAPHNFIYFSIGTLLPKLTMNSLLALLNSRDALREMHAGQVVSVHFSKFASILKRSGTSDNAGAAPVHISDHISQEIIDSDLSATADILDSSFDSESQVPGDRAV
;
A
#
# COMPACT_ATOMS: atom_id res chain seq x y z
N MET A 1 -6.15 -81.79 4.84
CA MET A 1 -6.54 -80.64 4.00
C MET A 1 -6.30 -79.41 4.83
N SER A 2 -5.16 -78.76 4.61
CA SER A 2 -4.71 -77.56 5.32
C SER A 2 -5.13 -76.32 4.53
N ASP A 3 -5.84 -75.42 5.18
CA ASP A 3 -6.28 -74.13 4.63
C ASP A 3 -5.09 -73.26 4.18
N PRO A 4 -5.16 -72.58 3.03
CA PRO A 4 -4.14 -71.64 2.63
C PRO A 4 -4.32 -70.33 3.43
N ALA A 5 -3.24 -69.92 4.10
CA ALA A 5 -3.16 -68.70 4.87
C ALA A 5 -3.63 -67.48 4.05
N SER A 6 -4.61 -66.75 4.59
CA SER A 6 -5.03 -65.44 4.08
C SER A 6 -3.86 -64.46 4.22
N SER A 7 -3.22 -64.12 3.11
CA SER A 7 -2.26 -63.02 3.03
C SER A 7 -3.00 -61.70 3.21
N THR A 8 -3.00 -61.16 4.43
CA THR A 8 -3.38 -59.77 4.68
C THR A 8 -2.41 -58.87 3.93
N PRO A 9 -2.88 -58.00 3.00
CA PRO A 9 -2.00 -57.08 2.31
C PRO A 9 -1.39 -56.11 3.33
N LEU A 10 -0.07 -55.90 3.26
CA LEU A 10 0.61 -54.90 4.09
C LEU A 10 -0.04 -53.52 3.86
N PRO A 11 -0.19 -52.68 4.91
CA PRO A 11 -0.62 -51.31 4.74
C PRO A 11 0.36 -50.60 3.81
N SER A 12 -0.14 -50.11 2.68
CA SER A 12 0.61 -49.24 1.77
C SER A 12 1.17 -48.06 2.56
N PRO A 13 2.44 -47.67 2.35
CA PRO A 13 2.97 -46.47 2.99
C PRO A 13 2.04 -45.29 2.66
N PRO A 14 1.71 -44.42 3.63
CA PRO A 14 0.90 -43.25 3.35
C PRO A 14 1.61 -42.47 2.23
N LEU A 15 0.90 -42.27 1.11
CA LEU A 15 1.36 -41.38 0.05
C LEU A 15 1.74 -40.05 0.72
N PRO A 16 2.92 -39.48 0.43
CA PRO A 16 3.26 -38.16 0.95
C PRO A 16 2.13 -37.21 0.57
N SER A 17 1.39 -36.75 1.58
CA SER A 17 0.26 -35.86 1.36
C SER A 17 0.82 -34.56 0.82
N LEU A 18 0.56 -34.29 -0.46
CA LEU A 18 0.92 -33.03 -1.08
C LEU A 18 0.12 -31.92 -0.39
N ASP A 19 0.76 -31.22 0.56
CA ASP A 19 0.12 -30.12 1.28
C ASP A 19 0.16 -28.85 0.42
N LEU A 20 -0.93 -28.64 -0.32
CA LEU A 20 -1.12 -27.48 -1.19
C LEU A 20 -1.55 -26.23 -0.42
N ASN A 21 -1.86 -26.36 0.87
CA ASN A 21 -2.45 -25.25 1.63
C ASN A 21 -1.47 -24.08 1.73
N ASN A 22 -0.21 -24.34 2.06
CA ASN A 22 0.83 -23.31 2.22
C ASN A 22 1.43 -22.79 0.91
N THR A 23 0.97 -23.32 -0.23
CA THR A 23 1.40 -22.90 -1.58
C THR A 23 0.21 -22.34 -2.35
N LEU A 24 -0.51 -23.17 -3.10
CA LEU A 24 -1.62 -22.75 -3.94
C LEU A 24 -2.80 -22.19 -3.12
N GLY A 25 -3.04 -22.73 -1.93
CA GLY A 25 -4.09 -22.26 -1.03
C GLY A 25 -3.89 -20.80 -0.60
N VAL A 26 -2.68 -20.46 -0.14
CA VAL A 26 -2.35 -19.08 0.24
C VAL A 26 -2.41 -18.13 -0.97
N LEU A 27 -1.88 -18.54 -2.13
CA LEU A 27 -1.95 -17.73 -3.35
C LEU A 27 -3.40 -17.39 -3.74
N LEU A 28 -4.31 -18.37 -3.64
CA LEU A 28 -5.73 -18.15 -3.93
C LEU A 28 -6.39 -17.19 -2.94
N ILE A 29 -6.10 -17.33 -1.64
CA ILE A 29 -6.62 -16.40 -0.61
C ILE A 29 -6.13 -14.98 -0.88
N THR A 30 -4.84 -14.84 -1.19
CA THR A 30 -4.24 -13.54 -1.51
C THR A 30 -4.87 -12.92 -2.74
N GLU A 31 -5.13 -13.70 -3.79
CA GLU A 31 -5.81 -13.22 -5.00
C GLU A 31 -7.22 -12.69 -4.74
N ILE A 32 -7.98 -13.37 -3.88
CA ILE A 32 -9.31 -12.90 -3.47
C ILE A 32 -9.19 -11.55 -2.75
N LEU A 33 -8.26 -11.44 -1.80
CA LEU A 33 -8.05 -10.19 -1.05
C LEU A 33 -7.61 -9.05 -1.98
N ILE A 34 -6.69 -9.34 -2.89
CA ILE A 34 -6.17 -8.41 -3.90
C ILE A 34 -7.28 -7.94 -4.84
N SER A 35 -8.15 -8.84 -5.29
CA SER A 35 -9.31 -8.53 -6.12
C SER A 35 -10.29 -7.60 -5.40
N VAL A 36 -10.55 -7.84 -4.11
CA VAL A 36 -11.39 -6.97 -3.28
C VAL A 36 -10.77 -5.57 -3.13
N LEU A 37 -9.47 -5.51 -2.82
CA LEU A 37 -8.74 -4.23 -2.70
C LEU A 37 -8.71 -3.46 -4.02
N PHE A 38 -8.60 -4.14 -5.15
CA PHE A 38 -8.70 -3.52 -6.47
C PHE A 38 -10.11 -2.97 -6.73
N GLY A 39 -11.16 -3.70 -6.33
CA GLY A 39 -12.54 -3.21 -6.38
C GLY A 39 -12.73 -1.91 -5.58
N ILE A 40 -12.17 -1.83 -4.37
CA ILE A 40 -12.18 -0.62 -3.56
C ILE A 40 -11.41 0.51 -4.26
N ALA A 41 -10.23 0.22 -4.81
CA ALA A 41 -9.42 1.18 -5.55
C ALA A 41 -10.18 1.76 -6.76
N CYS A 42 -10.91 0.94 -7.51
CA CYS A 42 -11.76 1.40 -8.63
C CYS A 42 -12.80 2.43 -8.18
N VAL A 43 -13.50 2.17 -7.06
CA VAL A 43 -14.47 3.12 -6.49
C VAL A 43 -13.79 4.41 -6.05
N GLN A 44 -12.62 4.29 -5.41
CA GLN A 44 -11.84 5.45 -4.98
C GLN A 44 -11.29 6.28 -6.15
N VAL A 45 -10.84 5.65 -7.23
CA VAL A 45 -10.41 6.34 -8.46
C VAL A 45 -11.58 7.05 -9.11
N TYR A 46 -12.75 6.41 -9.20
CA TYR A 46 -13.96 7.05 -9.71
C TYR A 46 -14.32 8.30 -8.90
N MET A 47 -14.34 8.20 -7.57
CA MET A 47 -14.59 9.34 -6.69
C MET A 47 -13.54 10.45 -6.88
N TYR A 48 -12.27 10.08 -7.02
CA TYR A 48 -11.19 11.04 -7.23
C TYR A 48 -11.39 11.83 -8.51
N PHE A 49 -11.65 11.17 -9.65
CA PHE A 49 -11.86 11.87 -10.91
C PHE A 49 -13.15 12.71 -10.95
N HIS A 50 -14.15 12.36 -10.13
CA HIS A 50 -15.38 13.14 -10.03
C HIS A 50 -15.21 14.40 -9.16
N SER A 51 -14.52 14.30 -8.04
CA SER A 51 -14.38 15.39 -7.06
C SER A 51 -13.19 16.30 -7.31
N SER A 52 -12.06 15.76 -7.80
CA SER A 52 -10.79 16.50 -7.98
C SER A 52 -10.73 17.37 -9.25
N ILE A 53 -11.77 18.17 -9.53
CA ILE A 53 -11.80 19.04 -10.71
C ILE A 53 -10.57 19.97 -10.76
N ARG A 54 -10.11 20.43 -9.59
CA ARG A 54 -9.03 21.41 -9.43
C ARG A 54 -7.61 20.82 -9.32
N ASP A 55 -7.45 19.50 -9.24
CA ASP A 55 -6.12 18.89 -9.16
C ASP A 55 -5.40 18.94 -10.51
N SER A 56 -4.07 19.10 -10.46
CA SER A 56 -3.21 19.22 -11.64
C SER A 56 -3.31 17.97 -12.55
N SER A 57 -3.21 18.18 -13.86
CA SER A 57 -3.28 17.09 -14.86
C SER A 57 -2.19 16.02 -14.64
N ARG A 58 -1.07 16.39 -14.02
CA ARG A 58 0.02 15.46 -13.69
C ARG A 58 -0.37 14.49 -12.58
N MET A 59 -1.00 14.98 -11.51
CA MET A 59 -1.47 14.13 -10.42
C MET A 59 -2.57 13.17 -10.90
N LYS A 60 -3.49 13.67 -11.73
CA LYS A 60 -4.49 12.85 -12.41
C LYS A 60 -3.85 11.77 -13.29
N GLY A 61 -2.80 12.13 -14.04
CA GLY A 61 -2.00 11.19 -14.81
C GLY A 61 -1.34 10.10 -13.95
N ILE A 62 -0.73 10.48 -12.82
CA ILE A 62 -0.09 9.53 -11.88
C ILE A 62 -1.13 8.57 -11.30
N VAL A 63 -2.28 9.07 -10.85
CA VAL A 63 -3.36 8.25 -10.28
C VAL A 63 -3.91 7.27 -11.32
N LEU A 64 -4.16 7.73 -12.55
CA LEU A 64 -4.62 6.88 -13.65
C LEU A 64 -3.58 5.81 -14.00
N PHE A 65 -2.31 6.20 -14.06
CA PHE A 65 -1.21 5.29 -14.37
C PHE A 65 -1.05 4.21 -13.31
N LEU A 66 -1.05 4.58 -12.02
CA LEU A 66 -1.01 3.64 -10.91
C LEU A 66 -2.21 2.69 -10.91
N TRP A 67 -3.41 3.18 -11.26
CA TRP A 67 -4.59 2.33 -11.38
C TRP A 67 -4.49 1.29 -12.51
N ILE A 68 -3.94 1.70 -13.67
CA ILE A 68 -3.67 0.77 -14.78
C ILE A 68 -2.64 -0.28 -14.36
N LEU A 69 -1.56 0.13 -13.69
CA LEU A 69 -0.55 -0.79 -13.18
C LEU A 69 -1.15 -1.79 -12.17
N ASP A 70 -2.01 -1.33 -11.26
CA ASP A 70 -2.67 -2.19 -10.26
C ASP A 70 -3.65 -3.19 -10.90
N GLY A 71 -4.28 -2.81 -12.03
CA GLY A 71 -5.10 -3.71 -12.85
C GLY A 71 -4.27 -4.74 -13.61
N LEU A 72 -3.12 -4.34 -14.16
CA LEU A 72 -2.18 -5.26 -14.81
C LEU A 72 -1.60 -6.27 -13.81
N HIS A 73 -1.23 -5.79 -12.62
CA HIS A 73 -0.78 -6.64 -11.51
C HIS A 73 -1.83 -7.71 -11.21
N LEU A 74 -3.10 -7.31 -10.96
CA LEU A 74 -4.20 -8.26 -10.75
C LEU A 74 -4.33 -9.26 -11.91
N ALA A 75 -4.33 -8.80 -13.17
CA ALA A 75 -4.51 -9.67 -14.33
C ALA A 75 -3.38 -10.73 -14.46
N PHE A 76 -2.13 -10.35 -14.20
CA PHE A 76 -1.01 -11.28 -14.25
C PHE A 76 -1.04 -12.27 -13.09
N THR A 77 -1.38 -11.83 -11.86
CA THR A 77 -1.54 -12.72 -10.72
C THR A 77 -2.69 -13.72 -10.96
N SER A 78 -3.86 -13.26 -11.44
CA SER A 78 -4.99 -14.13 -11.80
C SER A 78 -4.59 -15.17 -12.85
N HIS A 79 -3.86 -14.77 -13.90
CA HIS A 79 -3.41 -15.69 -14.94
C HIS A 79 -2.42 -16.73 -14.39
N GLY A 80 -1.47 -16.32 -13.54
CA GLY A 80 -0.52 -17.24 -12.90
C GLY A 80 -1.24 -18.30 -12.04
N ILE A 81 -2.23 -17.87 -11.25
CA ILE A 81 -3.04 -18.78 -10.45
C ILE A 81 -3.89 -19.70 -11.32
N TYR A 82 -4.47 -19.19 -12.42
CA TYR A 82 -5.21 -20.02 -13.38
C TYR A 82 -4.32 -21.13 -14.00
N GLN A 83 -3.06 -20.81 -14.31
CA GLN A 83 -2.12 -21.80 -14.83
C GLN A 83 -1.84 -22.92 -13.81
N TYR A 84 -1.72 -22.60 -12.53
CA TYR A 84 -1.53 -23.61 -11.49
C TYR A 84 -2.80 -24.39 -11.16
N ALA A 85 -3.91 -23.68 -10.91
CA ALA A 85 -5.13 -24.27 -10.37
C ALA A 85 -5.98 -25.00 -11.44
N VAL A 86 -5.95 -24.54 -12.69
CA VAL A 86 -6.82 -25.07 -13.76
C VAL A 86 -6.02 -25.81 -14.81
N MET A 87 -5.04 -25.15 -15.44
CA MET A 87 -4.31 -25.78 -16.56
C MET A 87 -3.44 -26.96 -16.12
N ASN A 88 -2.82 -26.87 -14.93
CA ASN A 88 -1.90 -27.88 -14.40
C ASN A 88 -2.43 -28.57 -13.14
N PHE A 89 -3.76 -28.64 -12.97
CA PHE A 89 -4.40 -29.19 -11.76
C PHE A 89 -3.87 -30.57 -11.34
N THR A 90 -3.58 -31.46 -12.29
CA THR A 90 -3.07 -32.82 -12.02
C THR A 90 -1.55 -32.92 -12.01
N ASN A 91 -0.83 -31.80 -12.16
CA ASN A 91 0.62 -31.76 -12.28
C ASN A 91 1.23 -30.93 -11.13
N PRO A 92 1.54 -31.55 -9.98
CA PRO A 92 2.07 -30.82 -8.83
C PRO A 92 3.48 -30.27 -9.06
N LEU A 93 4.22 -30.82 -10.04
CA LEU A 93 5.53 -30.30 -10.43
C LEU A 93 5.43 -28.90 -11.05
N ALA A 94 4.25 -28.51 -11.56
CA ALA A 94 4.05 -27.15 -12.07
C ALA A 94 4.26 -26.09 -10.98
N LEU A 95 4.03 -26.40 -9.70
CA LEU A 95 4.28 -25.49 -8.58
C LEU A 95 5.75 -25.26 -8.27
N THR A 96 6.66 -26.10 -8.80
CA THR A 96 8.10 -25.86 -8.67
C THR A 96 8.62 -24.91 -9.75
N GLN A 97 7.80 -24.61 -10.77
CA GLN A 97 8.17 -23.73 -11.87
C GLN A 97 7.40 -22.43 -11.80
N CYS A 98 8.10 -21.29 -11.91
CA CYS A 98 7.46 -19.98 -11.92
C CYS A 98 6.84 -19.66 -13.30
N PRO A 99 5.51 -19.40 -13.37
CA PRO A 99 4.84 -18.88 -14.54
C PRO A 99 5.49 -17.59 -15.03
N TRP A 100 5.52 -17.42 -16.35
CA TRP A 100 5.97 -16.17 -16.96
C TRP A 100 5.16 -14.97 -16.46
N SER A 101 3.89 -15.19 -16.10
CA SER A 101 3.00 -14.13 -15.61
C SER A 101 3.43 -13.60 -14.26
N PHE A 102 3.92 -14.42 -13.34
CA PHE A 102 4.45 -13.91 -12.07
C PHE A 102 5.76 -13.13 -12.25
N SER A 103 6.59 -13.50 -13.23
CA SER A 103 7.76 -12.70 -13.58
C SER A 103 7.36 -11.33 -14.15
N ALA A 104 6.36 -11.29 -15.04
CA ALA A 104 5.81 -10.03 -15.54
C ALA A 104 5.18 -9.20 -14.41
N ASP A 105 4.37 -9.85 -13.59
CA ASP A 105 3.70 -9.28 -12.42
C ASP A 105 4.66 -8.55 -11.49
N MET A 106 5.79 -9.19 -11.18
CA MET A 106 6.82 -8.63 -10.31
C MET A 106 7.39 -7.30 -10.86
N VAL A 107 7.55 -7.18 -12.19
CA VAL A 107 8.01 -5.92 -12.79
C VAL A 107 6.99 -4.80 -12.58
N PHE A 108 5.70 -5.08 -12.73
CA PHE A 108 4.64 -4.09 -12.52
C PHE A 108 4.45 -3.74 -11.05
N ALA A 109 4.60 -4.71 -10.15
CA ALA A 109 4.56 -4.50 -8.71
C ALA A 109 5.70 -3.57 -8.26
N GLU A 110 6.95 -3.85 -8.65
CA GLU A 110 8.12 -3.04 -8.32
C GLU A 110 8.03 -1.62 -8.90
N LEU A 111 7.51 -1.49 -10.13
CA LEU A 111 7.29 -0.17 -10.73
C LEU A 111 6.24 0.63 -9.96
N SER A 112 5.15 -0.02 -9.55
CA SER A 112 4.09 0.61 -8.77
C SER A 112 4.60 1.06 -7.41
N ASP A 113 5.35 0.20 -6.72
CA ASP A 113 5.95 0.50 -5.42
C ASP A 113 6.95 1.65 -5.51
N PHE A 114 7.83 1.64 -6.52
CA PHE A 114 8.75 2.75 -6.80
C PHE A 114 8.04 4.09 -6.98
N ILE A 115 6.94 4.13 -7.74
CA ILE A 115 6.19 5.36 -7.98
C ILE A 115 5.48 5.81 -6.70
N LEU A 116 4.82 4.90 -5.98
CA LEU A 116 4.13 5.20 -4.72
C LEU A 116 5.11 5.78 -3.69
N THR A 117 6.24 5.09 -3.48
CA THR A 117 7.29 5.54 -2.56
C THR A 117 7.89 6.87 -2.99
N SER A 118 8.08 7.09 -4.30
CA SER A 118 8.55 8.39 -4.82
C SER A 118 7.56 9.52 -4.52
N VAL A 119 6.26 9.28 -4.66
CA VAL A 119 5.21 10.25 -4.31
C VAL A 119 5.22 10.56 -2.81
N PHE A 120 5.37 9.54 -1.95
CA PHE A 120 5.49 9.76 -0.50
C PHE A 120 6.77 10.49 -0.10
N ALA A 121 7.91 10.12 -0.68
CA ALA A 121 9.20 10.78 -0.47
C ALA A 121 9.12 12.26 -0.85
N TYR A 122 8.55 12.57 -2.02
CA TYR A 122 8.34 13.94 -2.48
C TYR A 122 7.46 14.74 -1.50
N ARG A 123 6.35 14.15 -1.04
CA ARG A 123 5.48 14.77 -0.03
C ARG A 123 6.21 15.04 1.28
N ILE A 124 7.00 14.07 1.76
CA ILE A 124 7.79 14.21 3.00
C ILE A 124 8.78 15.36 2.86
N TYR A 125 9.54 15.41 1.76
CA TYR A 125 10.48 16.50 1.53
C TYR A 125 9.78 17.86 1.57
N LYS A 126 8.68 17.99 0.83
CA LYS A 126 8.03 19.28 0.70
C LYS A 126 7.40 19.77 2.01
N ILE A 127 6.82 18.87 2.80
CA ILE A 127 6.19 19.23 4.08
C ILE A 127 7.23 19.42 5.18
N SER A 128 8.30 18.61 5.19
CA SER A 128 9.36 18.66 6.20
C SER A 128 10.33 19.81 5.98
N GLY A 129 10.55 20.23 4.72
CA GLY A 129 11.59 21.20 4.34
C GLY A 129 13.03 20.69 4.53
N HIS A 130 13.21 19.42 4.90
CA HIS A 130 14.52 18.82 5.20
C HIS A 130 14.75 17.55 4.37
N MET A 131 16.01 17.34 3.96
CA MET A 131 16.45 16.19 3.16
C MET A 131 16.69 14.91 3.98
N TRP A 132 16.87 15.03 5.30
CA TRP A 132 17.28 13.92 6.17
C TRP A 132 16.43 12.64 6.03
N PRO A 133 15.08 12.70 5.98
CA PRO A 133 14.25 11.51 5.77
C PRO A 133 14.51 10.79 4.45
N LEU A 134 14.87 11.51 3.38
CA LEU A 134 15.07 10.94 2.05
C LEU A 134 16.26 9.98 1.99
N ILE A 135 17.26 10.19 2.85
CA ILE A 135 18.44 9.32 2.95
C ILE A 135 18.03 7.88 3.31
N PHE A 136 16.95 7.71 4.07
CA PHE A 136 16.43 6.41 4.48
C PHE A 136 15.36 5.85 3.55
N ILE A 137 14.90 6.61 2.55
CA ILE A 137 13.81 6.21 1.64
C ILE A 137 14.36 5.93 0.24
N VAL A 138 15.11 6.87 -0.34
CA VAL A 138 15.49 6.82 -1.77
C VAL A 138 16.52 5.72 -2.08
N PRO A 139 17.64 5.59 -1.34
CA PRO A 139 18.62 4.55 -1.65
C PRO A 139 18.07 3.12 -1.53
N PRO A 140 17.33 2.75 -0.45
CA PRO A 140 16.69 1.44 -0.37
C PRO A 140 15.74 1.16 -1.54
N GLN A 141 15.01 2.17 -2.00
CA GLN A 141 14.08 2.01 -3.11
C GLN A 141 14.75 1.75 -4.45
N ILE A 142 15.87 2.42 -4.73
CA ILE A 142 16.65 2.18 -5.96
C ILE A 142 17.24 0.78 -5.96
N VAL A 143 17.78 0.35 -4.80
CA VAL A 143 18.33 -1.01 -4.66
C VAL A 143 17.22 -2.05 -4.79
N SER A 144 16.06 -1.84 -4.19
CA SER A 144 14.92 -2.77 -4.28
C SER A 144 14.41 -2.90 -5.73
N LEU A 145 14.23 -1.77 -6.44
CA LEU A 145 13.82 -1.78 -7.85
C LEU A 145 14.82 -2.56 -8.72
N THR A 146 16.12 -2.32 -8.53
CA THR A 146 17.15 -3.03 -9.32
C THR A 146 17.22 -4.52 -8.98
N ALA A 147 17.06 -4.88 -7.71
CA ALA A 147 17.00 -6.27 -7.25
C ALA A 147 15.75 -6.99 -7.80
N GLY A 148 14.58 -6.35 -7.74
CA GLY A 148 13.33 -6.87 -8.27
C GLY A 148 13.39 -7.10 -9.78
N LEU A 149 13.90 -6.14 -10.54
CA LEU A 149 14.12 -6.32 -11.99
C LEU A 149 15.11 -7.46 -12.29
N ALA A 150 16.19 -7.58 -11.50
CA ALA A 150 17.15 -8.65 -11.67
C ALA A 150 16.53 -10.03 -11.39
N ILE A 151 15.76 -10.19 -10.31
CA ILE A 151 15.04 -11.43 -10.01
C ILE A 151 14.03 -11.74 -11.13
N ALA A 152 13.31 -10.74 -11.66
CA ALA A 152 12.32 -10.97 -12.71
C ALA A 152 12.97 -11.61 -13.93
N VAL A 153 14.16 -11.15 -14.32
CA VAL A 153 14.96 -11.73 -15.41
C VAL A 153 15.52 -13.11 -15.04
N LEU A 154 16.01 -13.29 -13.81
CA LEU A 154 16.55 -14.58 -13.34
C LEU A 154 15.50 -15.69 -13.35
N VAL A 155 14.29 -15.39 -12.88
CA VAL A 155 13.13 -16.29 -12.89
C VAL A 155 12.79 -16.75 -14.32
N ARG A 156 13.05 -15.93 -15.34
CA ARG A 156 12.87 -16.34 -16.74
C ARG A 156 13.95 -17.29 -17.25
N LYS A 157 15.17 -17.19 -16.73
CA LYS A 157 16.30 -18.04 -17.11
C LYS A 157 16.33 -19.36 -16.34
N VAL A 158 15.93 -19.32 -15.06
CA VAL A 158 15.87 -20.45 -14.15
C VAL A 158 14.48 -20.46 -13.53
N PRO A 159 13.49 -21.11 -14.16
CA PRO A 159 12.12 -21.10 -13.66
C PRO A 159 11.93 -21.96 -12.40
N ASP A 160 12.89 -22.81 -12.03
CA ASP A 160 12.79 -23.68 -10.85
C ASP A 160 13.01 -22.90 -9.54
N TYR A 161 12.00 -22.88 -8.67
CA TYR A 161 12.06 -22.18 -7.38
C TYR A 161 13.14 -22.75 -6.45
N GLY A 162 13.40 -24.05 -6.48
CA GLY A 162 14.38 -24.69 -5.60
C GLY A 162 15.81 -24.29 -5.95
N GLU A 163 16.12 -24.11 -7.24
CA GLU A 163 17.41 -23.58 -7.67
C GLU A 163 17.54 -22.06 -7.43
N LEU A 164 16.46 -21.30 -7.62
CA LEU A 164 16.43 -19.88 -7.31
C LEU A 164 16.66 -19.62 -5.82
N ASP A 165 16.00 -20.35 -4.94
CA ASP A 165 16.13 -20.22 -3.48
C ASP A 165 17.58 -20.53 -3.04
N LYS A 166 18.14 -21.65 -3.50
CA LYS A 166 19.51 -22.06 -3.14
C LYS A 166 20.59 -21.07 -3.58
N ARG A 167 20.44 -20.43 -4.74
CA ARG A 167 21.47 -19.55 -5.32
C ARG A 167 21.25 -18.07 -5.01
N TYR A 168 19.98 -17.66 -4.85
CA TYR A 168 19.58 -16.25 -4.86
C TYR A 168 18.64 -15.85 -3.72
N ALA A 169 18.42 -16.68 -2.69
CA ALA A 169 17.62 -16.31 -1.51
C ALA A 169 18.05 -14.98 -0.88
N TRP A 170 19.36 -14.70 -0.83
CA TRP A 170 19.91 -13.46 -0.28
C TRP A 170 19.38 -12.19 -0.96
N ILE A 171 18.98 -12.27 -2.23
CA ILE A 171 18.43 -11.12 -2.97
C ILE A 171 17.04 -10.79 -2.43
N TRP A 172 16.19 -11.80 -2.23
CA TRP A 172 14.85 -11.63 -1.63
C TRP A 172 14.93 -11.06 -0.22
N ASP A 173 15.80 -11.63 0.62
CA ASP A 173 15.98 -11.16 2.00
C ASP A 173 16.43 -9.69 2.03
N THR A 174 17.41 -9.33 1.19
CA THR A 174 17.94 -7.96 1.11
C THR A 174 16.85 -7.00 0.62
N MET A 175 16.08 -7.39 -0.41
CA MET A 175 15.00 -6.59 -0.97
C MET A 175 13.91 -6.30 0.07
N PHE A 176 13.36 -7.34 0.72
CA PHE A 176 12.31 -7.16 1.73
C PHE A 176 12.81 -6.36 2.94
N CYS A 177 14.06 -6.55 3.37
CA CYS A 177 14.63 -5.76 4.45
C CYS A 177 14.74 -4.28 4.08
N LEU A 178 15.22 -3.96 2.87
CA LEU A 178 15.34 -2.58 2.40
C LEU A 178 13.98 -1.91 2.22
N GLN A 179 12.99 -2.64 1.70
CA GLN A 179 11.62 -2.15 1.58
C GLN A 179 11.00 -1.88 2.94
N ALA A 180 11.18 -2.77 3.92
CA ALA A 180 10.72 -2.54 5.28
C ALA A 180 11.37 -1.32 5.94
N VAL A 181 12.66 -1.07 5.67
CA VAL A 181 13.34 0.15 6.13
C VAL A 181 12.71 1.40 5.51
N ALA A 182 12.46 1.39 4.19
CA ALA A 182 11.82 2.51 3.50
C ALA A 182 10.40 2.78 4.03
N ASP A 183 9.59 1.74 4.19
CA ASP A 183 8.22 1.84 4.72
C ASP A 183 8.20 2.40 6.15
N CYS A 184 9.10 1.91 7.01
CA CYS A 184 9.23 2.41 8.38
C CYS A 184 9.68 3.89 8.38
N ALA A 185 10.60 4.26 7.48
CA ALA A 185 11.06 5.65 7.36
C ALA A 185 9.94 6.58 6.89
N ILE A 186 9.12 6.16 5.90
CA ILE A 186 7.94 6.89 5.44
C ILE A 186 6.94 7.04 6.59
N ALA A 187 6.61 5.94 7.27
CA ALA A 187 5.67 5.93 8.38
C ALA A 187 6.11 6.85 9.53
N ALA A 188 7.36 6.74 9.97
CA ALA A 188 7.93 7.56 11.03
C ALA A 188 7.96 9.04 10.65
N SER A 189 8.34 9.35 9.40
CA SER A 189 8.45 10.72 8.90
C SER A 189 7.08 11.38 8.81
N LEU A 190 6.12 10.75 8.13
CA LEU A 190 4.77 11.28 8.01
C LEU A 190 4.10 11.43 9.38
N SER A 191 4.23 10.43 10.26
CA SER A 191 3.68 10.50 11.61
C SER A 191 4.27 11.66 12.42
N THR A 192 5.59 11.83 12.37
CA THR A 192 6.28 12.90 13.11
C THR A 192 5.90 14.28 12.60
N ILE A 193 5.89 14.47 11.27
CA ILE A 193 5.50 15.72 10.63
C ILE A 193 4.09 16.11 11.04
N LEU A 194 3.16 15.17 10.98
CA LEU A 194 1.74 15.43 11.22
C LEU A 194 1.45 15.71 12.70
N VAL A 195 2.13 15.01 13.62
CA VAL A 195 2.05 15.28 15.06
C VAL A 195 2.62 16.66 15.40
N ARG A 196 3.74 17.05 14.80
CA ARG A 196 4.36 18.38 15.03
C ARG A 196 3.52 19.54 14.47
N ARG A 197 2.73 19.29 13.42
CA ARG A 197 1.86 20.29 12.77
C ARG A 197 0.52 20.48 13.48
N ARG A 198 0.31 19.89 14.66
CA ARG A 198 -0.92 20.07 15.45
C ARG A 198 -1.00 21.53 15.96
N THR A 199 -1.80 22.36 15.30
CA THR A 199 -2.05 23.74 15.73
C THR A 199 -3.02 23.80 16.92
N GLY A 200 -2.91 24.84 17.75
CA GLY A 200 -3.63 25.01 19.01
C GLY A 200 -5.13 25.31 18.92
N PHE A 201 -5.71 25.41 17.71
CA PHE A 201 -7.12 25.75 17.51
C PHE A 201 -8.04 24.52 17.58
N LYS A 202 -9.13 24.60 18.37
CA LYS A 202 -10.01 23.46 18.72
C LYS A 202 -10.77 22.85 17.53
N ARG A 203 -11.10 23.63 16.48
CA ARG A 203 -11.90 23.17 15.32
C ARG A 203 -11.03 22.52 14.23
N THR A 204 -9.88 23.13 13.90
CA THR A 204 -8.86 22.57 12.99
C THR A 204 -8.26 21.26 13.52
N ASN A 205 -8.17 21.14 14.86
CA ASN A 205 -7.74 19.91 15.53
C ASN A 205 -8.59 18.68 15.21
N SER A 206 -9.89 18.80 14.93
CA SER A 206 -10.73 17.61 14.67
C SER A 206 -10.42 16.99 13.31
N LEU A 207 -10.20 17.82 12.29
CA LEU A 207 -9.90 17.37 10.93
C LEU A 207 -8.46 16.90 10.79
N ILE A 208 -7.53 17.69 11.33
CA ILE A 208 -6.13 17.29 11.41
C ILE A 208 -6.02 15.98 12.20
N ARG A 209 -6.77 15.79 13.29
CA ARG A 209 -6.78 14.52 14.04
C ARG A 209 -7.31 13.35 13.22
N VAL A 210 -8.34 13.53 12.41
CA VAL A 210 -8.86 12.47 11.53
C VAL A 210 -7.84 12.10 10.46
N LEU A 211 -7.24 13.09 9.80
CA LEU A 211 -6.20 12.88 8.80
C LEU A 211 -4.95 12.24 9.40
N ILE A 212 -4.57 12.65 10.61
CA ILE A 212 -3.51 12.03 11.42
C ILE A 212 -3.83 10.58 11.70
N LEU A 213 -5.01 10.28 12.23
CA LEU A 213 -5.35 8.92 12.60
C LEU A 213 -5.45 8.01 11.38
N TYR A 214 -5.96 8.52 10.26
CA TYR A 214 -6.03 7.80 9.01
C TYR A 214 -4.65 7.54 8.39
N THR A 215 -3.80 8.56 8.33
CA THR A 215 -2.43 8.45 7.78
C THR A 215 -1.55 7.57 8.67
N ILE A 216 -1.60 7.74 9.99
CA ILE A 216 -0.88 6.88 10.94
C ILE A 216 -1.39 5.44 10.83
N GLY A 217 -2.71 5.23 10.88
CA GLY A 217 -3.29 3.88 10.77
C GLY A 217 -2.86 3.17 9.48
N THR A 218 -2.86 3.91 8.38
CA THR A 218 -2.37 3.45 7.08
C THR A 218 -0.89 3.08 7.12
N CYS A 219 -0.01 4.02 7.50
CA CYS A 219 1.44 3.82 7.43
C CYS A 219 1.92 2.78 8.46
N THR A 220 1.25 2.68 9.60
CA THR A 220 1.49 1.62 10.57
C THR A 220 1.03 0.27 10.02
N LEU A 221 -0.11 0.21 9.32
CA LEU A 221 -0.55 -1.02 8.67
C LEU A 221 0.46 -1.47 7.61
N THR A 222 0.87 -0.60 6.67
CA THR A 222 1.83 -0.97 5.62
C THR A 222 3.18 -1.39 6.21
N SER A 223 3.71 -0.64 7.18
CA SER A 223 4.94 -1.01 7.89
C SER A 223 4.82 -2.36 8.61
N SER A 224 3.68 -2.66 9.25
CA SER A 224 3.46 -3.94 9.91
C SER A 224 3.42 -5.12 8.94
N VAL A 225 2.80 -4.94 7.77
CA VAL A 225 2.75 -5.96 6.70
C VAL A 225 4.13 -6.16 6.08
N SER A 226 4.91 -5.08 5.93
CA SER A 226 6.30 -5.13 5.45
C SER A 226 7.20 -5.95 6.40
N VAL A 227 7.12 -5.67 7.71
CA VAL A 227 7.83 -6.44 8.74
C VAL A 227 7.38 -7.90 8.78
N ALA A 228 6.08 -8.16 8.65
CA ALA A 228 5.56 -9.52 8.57
C ALA A 228 6.10 -10.28 7.34
N SER A 229 6.30 -9.59 6.22
CA SER A 229 6.91 -10.16 5.01
C SER A 229 8.36 -10.58 5.27
N VAL A 230 9.16 -9.74 5.92
CA VAL A 230 10.54 -10.04 6.32
C VAL A 230 10.59 -11.25 7.26
N ILE A 231 9.77 -11.25 8.31
CA ILE A 231 9.73 -12.35 9.29
C ILE A 231 9.38 -13.67 8.59
N THR A 232 8.40 -13.64 7.68
CA THR A 232 7.96 -14.84 6.96
C THR A 232 9.00 -15.31 5.95
N CYS A 233 9.69 -14.40 5.28
CA CYS A 233 10.78 -14.71 4.36
C CYS A 233 11.89 -15.49 5.07
N ILE A 234 12.29 -15.02 6.25
CA ILE A 234 13.34 -15.66 7.06
C ILE A 234 12.86 -16.98 7.69
N SER A 235 11.60 -17.04 8.15
CA SER A 235 11.10 -18.18 8.93
C SER A 235 10.61 -19.35 8.07
N ALA A 236 10.17 -19.09 6.84
CA ALA A 236 9.51 -20.08 5.99
C ALA A 236 9.86 -19.92 4.50
N PRO A 237 11.13 -20.13 4.10
CA PRO A 237 11.59 -19.90 2.72
C PRO A 237 10.94 -20.82 1.67
N HIS A 238 10.45 -22.00 2.08
CA HIS A 238 9.80 -22.97 1.20
C HIS A 238 8.28 -22.76 1.03
N ASN A 239 7.69 -21.76 1.69
CA ASN A 239 6.25 -21.47 1.62
C ASN A 239 5.98 -20.21 0.81
N PHE A 240 4.85 -20.15 0.09
CA PHE A 240 4.48 -18.94 -0.68
C PHE A 240 3.84 -17.84 0.16
N ILE A 241 3.93 -17.94 1.50
CA ILE A 241 3.33 -16.98 2.43
C ILE A 241 4.04 -15.63 2.35
N TYR A 242 5.38 -15.60 2.31
CA TYR A 242 6.10 -14.33 2.22
C TYR A 242 5.76 -13.59 0.91
N PHE A 243 5.69 -14.33 -0.20
CA PHE A 243 5.29 -13.80 -1.50
C PHE A 243 3.87 -13.21 -1.42
N SER A 244 2.94 -13.98 -0.86
CA SER A 244 1.53 -13.62 -0.71
C SER A 244 1.30 -12.37 0.15
N ILE A 245 2.08 -12.17 1.21
CA ILE A 245 2.04 -10.96 2.03
C ILE A 245 2.62 -9.79 1.23
N GLY A 246 3.74 -9.99 0.54
CA GLY A 246 4.36 -8.98 -0.34
C GLY A 246 3.40 -8.46 -1.42
N THR A 247 2.64 -9.33 -2.06
CA THR A 247 1.65 -8.96 -3.11
C THR A 247 0.50 -8.08 -2.56
N LEU A 248 0.22 -8.12 -1.25
CA LEU A 248 -0.80 -7.28 -0.63
C LEU A 248 -0.33 -5.84 -0.39
N LEU A 249 0.97 -5.61 -0.18
CA LEU A 249 1.51 -4.30 0.19
C LEU A 249 1.17 -3.19 -0.82
N PRO A 250 1.45 -3.33 -2.13
CA PRO A 250 1.17 -2.28 -3.11
C PRO A 250 -0.31 -1.88 -3.14
N LYS A 251 -1.21 -2.85 -2.95
CA LYS A 251 -2.67 -2.66 -2.95
C LYS A 251 -3.12 -1.84 -1.75
N LEU A 252 -2.60 -2.18 -0.56
CA LEU A 252 -2.90 -1.44 0.67
C LEU A 252 -2.36 -0.01 0.59
N THR A 253 -1.14 0.16 0.09
CA THR A 253 -0.52 1.47 -0.07
C THR A 253 -1.27 2.34 -1.08
N MET A 254 -1.68 1.78 -2.23
CA MET A 254 -2.47 2.49 -3.23
C MET A 254 -3.85 2.90 -2.71
N ASN A 255 -4.59 1.98 -2.09
CA ASN A 255 -5.91 2.28 -1.49
C ASN A 255 -5.82 3.39 -0.45
N SER A 256 -4.74 3.41 0.32
CA SER A 256 -4.59 4.42 1.36
C SER A 256 -4.18 5.79 0.80
N LEU A 257 -3.36 5.80 -0.27
CA LEU A 257 -3.06 7.02 -1.01
C LEU A 257 -4.32 7.63 -1.64
N LEU A 258 -5.13 6.81 -2.30
CA LEU A 258 -6.38 7.22 -2.93
C LEU A 258 -7.40 7.73 -1.91
N ALA A 259 -7.56 7.03 -0.79
CA ALA A 259 -8.43 7.49 0.29
C ALA A 259 -7.96 8.83 0.90
N LEU A 260 -6.65 9.01 1.05
CA LEU A 260 -6.07 10.27 1.49
C LEU A 260 -6.42 11.41 0.50
N LEU A 261 -6.33 11.15 -0.80
CA LEU A 261 -6.70 12.11 -1.84
C LEU A 261 -8.20 12.42 -1.83
N ASN A 262 -9.05 11.39 -1.75
CA ASN A 262 -10.51 11.55 -1.74
C ASN A 262 -11.03 12.26 -0.49
N SER A 263 -10.35 12.10 0.65
CA SER A 263 -10.73 12.82 1.87
C SER A 263 -10.53 14.33 1.75
N ARG A 264 -9.69 14.80 0.82
CA ARG A 264 -9.27 16.20 0.70
C ARG A 264 -10.42 17.13 0.33
N ASP A 265 -11.34 16.69 -0.53
CA ASP A 265 -12.48 17.49 -0.97
C ASP A 265 -13.59 17.54 0.10
N ALA A 266 -13.87 16.42 0.76
CA ALA A 266 -14.77 16.40 1.93
C ALA A 266 -14.26 17.33 3.05
N LEU A 267 -12.94 17.45 3.21
CA LEU A 267 -12.30 18.37 4.16
C LEU A 267 -12.39 19.85 3.71
N ARG A 268 -12.39 20.12 2.40
CA ARG A 268 -12.58 21.48 1.83
C ARG A 268 -14.03 21.94 1.96
N GLU A 269 -15.01 21.08 1.70
CA GLU A 269 -16.44 21.41 1.86
C GLU A 269 -16.80 21.70 3.32
N MET A 270 -16.24 20.93 4.26
CA MET A 270 -16.38 21.21 5.69
C MET A 270 -15.82 22.58 6.12
N HIS A 271 -14.83 23.12 5.39
CA HIS A 271 -14.31 24.48 5.61
C HIS A 271 -15.18 25.57 5.01
N ALA A 272 -15.89 25.29 3.91
CA ALA A 272 -16.83 26.22 3.29
C ALA A 272 -18.15 26.41 4.09
N GLY A 273 -18.23 25.91 5.33
CA GLY A 273 -19.41 26.04 6.20
C GLY A 273 -20.57 25.10 5.84
N GLN A 274 -20.45 24.31 4.77
CA GLN A 274 -21.41 23.27 4.44
C GLN A 274 -21.06 22.00 5.21
N VAL A 275 -21.83 21.72 6.26
CA VAL A 275 -21.72 20.47 7.02
C VAL A 275 -22.20 19.32 6.14
N VAL A 276 -21.31 18.73 5.35
CA VAL A 276 -21.56 17.42 4.75
C VAL A 276 -21.41 16.38 5.85
N SER A 277 -22.53 16.14 6.52
CA SER A 277 -22.70 15.02 7.45
C SER A 277 -22.73 13.72 6.65
N VAL A 278 -21.58 13.15 6.27
CA VAL A 278 -21.56 11.74 5.86
C VAL A 278 -20.31 10.99 6.36
N HIS A 279 -20.59 9.87 7.02
CA HIS A 279 -19.73 8.74 7.38
C HIS A 279 -18.65 8.89 8.46
N PHE A 280 -17.83 9.94 8.47
CA PHE A 280 -16.68 9.98 9.40
C PHE A 280 -17.06 10.22 10.86
N SER A 281 -18.16 10.93 11.11
CA SER A 281 -18.68 11.17 12.46
C SER A 281 -19.11 9.87 13.15
N LYS A 282 -19.64 8.89 12.40
CA LYS A 282 -19.95 7.56 12.94
C LYS A 282 -18.68 6.78 13.28
N PHE A 283 -17.66 6.77 12.42
CA PHE A 283 -16.40 6.06 12.68
C PHE A 283 -15.62 6.67 13.85
N ALA A 284 -15.56 8.00 13.91
CA ALA A 284 -14.98 8.73 15.05
C ALA A 284 -15.80 8.51 16.34
N SER A 285 -17.14 8.41 16.26
CA SER A 285 -17.98 8.10 17.42
C SER A 285 -17.78 6.66 17.92
N ILE A 286 -17.50 5.70 17.03
CA ILE A 286 -17.20 4.31 17.38
C ILE A 286 -15.86 4.22 18.12
N LEU A 287 -14.83 4.93 17.64
CA LEU A 287 -13.53 5.00 18.31
C LEU A 287 -13.59 5.81 19.62
N LYS A 288 -14.40 6.86 19.68
CA LYS A 288 -14.59 7.66 20.90
C LYS A 288 -15.38 6.90 21.96
N ARG A 289 -16.33 6.05 21.55
CA ARG A 289 -17.11 5.16 22.43
C ARG A 289 -16.27 4.01 22.99
N SER A 290 -15.12 3.71 22.40
CA SER A 290 -14.14 2.74 22.94
C SER A 290 -13.24 3.31 24.04
N GLY A 291 -13.37 4.60 24.41
CA GLY A 291 -12.38 5.26 25.28
C GLY A 291 -12.90 6.26 26.30
N THR A 292 -14.19 6.34 26.63
CA THR A 292 -14.64 7.23 27.72
C THR A 292 -16.02 6.83 28.26
N SER A 293 -16.03 6.30 29.48
CA SER A 293 -17.18 6.41 30.40
C SER A 293 -17.06 7.74 31.13
N ASP A 294 -18.14 8.52 31.09
CA ASP A 294 -18.53 9.66 31.96
C ASP A 294 -17.62 10.92 31.92
N ASN A 295 -18.08 12.18 31.98
CA ASN A 295 -19.28 12.80 32.52
C ASN A 295 -19.52 14.19 31.87
N ALA A 296 -20.68 14.79 32.12
CA ALA A 296 -21.36 15.89 31.41
C ALA A 296 -20.80 17.34 31.49
N GLY A 297 -21.27 18.22 30.57
CA GLY A 297 -21.78 19.57 30.90
C GLY A 297 -21.16 20.83 30.24
N ALA A 298 -22.04 21.66 29.63
CA ALA A 298 -22.00 23.13 29.46
C ALA A 298 -21.66 23.80 28.10
N ALA A 299 -22.36 24.93 27.86
CA ALA A 299 -22.81 25.57 26.61
C ALA A 299 -21.87 26.71 26.07
N PRO A 300 -22.17 27.35 24.90
CA PRO A 300 -21.18 28.06 24.06
C PRO A 300 -21.18 29.60 24.20
N VAL A 301 -20.06 30.25 23.85
CA VAL A 301 -19.94 31.71 23.68
C VAL A 301 -19.37 32.00 22.28
N HIS A 302 -20.19 32.67 21.47
CA HIS A 302 -19.90 33.26 20.15
C HIS A 302 -19.25 34.65 20.36
N ILE A 303 -18.58 35.21 19.34
CA ILE A 303 -17.92 36.54 19.30
C ILE A 303 -16.38 36.49 19.48
N SER A 304 -15.72 35.62 18.72
CA SER A 304 -14.31 35.81 18.31
C SER A 304 -14.03 35.28 16.89
N ASP A 305 -15.09 34.88 16.17
CA ASP A 305 -14.97 34.10 14.94
C ASP A 305 -14.49 34.90 13.74
N HIS A 306 -14.78 36.20 13.63
CA HIS A 306 -14.46 36.94 12.39
C HIS A 306 -12.97 37.25 12.20
N ILE A 307 -12.25 37.60 13.27
CA ILE A 307 -10.79 37.86 13.20
C ILE A 307 -10.01 36.54 13.24
N SER A 308 -10.57 35.52 13.93
CA SER A 308 -10.00 34.16 13.92
C SER A 308 -10.18 33.50 12.56
N GLN A 309 -11.31 33.70 11.86
CA GLN A 309 -11.53 33.16 10.52
C GLN A 309 -10.55 33.74 9.50
N GLU A 310 -10.26 35.04 9.53
CA GLU A 310 -9.33 35.64 8.57
C GLU A 310 -7.88 35.13 8.74
N ILE A 311 -7.46 34.87 9.99
CA ILE A 311 -6.14 34.28 10.31
C ILE A 311 -6.12 32.75 10.03
N ILE A 312 -7.24 32.05 10.29
CA ILE A 312 -7.42 30.62 10.00
C ILE A 312 -7.48 30.36 8.49
N ASP A 313 -8.12 31.25 7.73
CA ASP A 313 -8.20 31.21 6.28
C ASP A 313 -6.83 31.47 5.66
N SER A 314 -6.00 32.35 6.24
CA SER A 314 -4.61 32.57 5.84
C SER A 314 -3.71 31.35 6.06
N ASP A 315 -3.80 30.68 7.21
CA ASP A 315 -2.94 29.51 7.52
C ASP A 315 -3.42 28.22 6.85
N LEU A 316 -4.73 28.07 6.64
CA LEU A 316 -5.29 26.94 5.92
C LEU A 316 -5.14 27.09 4.41
N SER A 317 -5.25 28.31 3.87
CA SER A 317 -4.77 28.63 2.53
C SER A 317 -3.30 28.29 2.45
N ALA A 318 -2.45 28.72 3.38
CA ALA A 318 -1.02 28.36 3.36
C ALA A 318 -0.78 26.83 3.40
N THR A 319 -1.57 26.04 4.14
CA THR A 319 -1.39 24.58 4.22
C THR A 319 -1.95 23.86 2.98
N ALA A 320 -3.07 24.34 2.44
CA ALA A 320 -3.67 23.86 1.20
C ALA A 320 -2.86 24.30 -0.04
N ASP A 321 -2.27 25.49 -0.01
CA ASP A 321 -1.32 26.06 -0.97
C ASP A 321 0.06 25.43 -0.81
N ILE A 322 0.46 24.92 0.36
CA ILE A 322 1.65 24.07 0.52
C ILE A 322 1.39 22.69 -0.09
N LEU A 323 0.16 22.18 -0.01
CA LEU A 323 -0.24 20.98 -0.72
C LEU A 323 -0.43 21.26 -2.23
N ASP A 324 -0.95 22.41 -2.67
CA ASP A 324 -1.16 22.79 -4.08
C ASP A 324 0.12 23.28 -4.78
N SER A 325 0.96 24.12 -4.16
CA SER A 325 2.31 24.45 -4.67
C SER A 325 3.23 23.22 -4.77
N SER A 326 2.83 22.09 -4.17
CA SER A 326 3.48 20.78 -4.34
C SER A 326 3.18 20.18 -5.68
N PHE A 327 2.04 20.53 -6.25
CA PHE A 327 1.57 20.02 -7.53
C PHE A 327 1.64 21.10 -8.61
N ASP A 328 1.73 22.40 -8.26
CA ASP A 328 1.80 23.55 -9.19
C ASP A 328 3.23 24.00 -9.54
N SER A 329 4.26 23.58 -8.81
CA SER A 329 5.67 23.86 -9.18
C SER A 329 6.08 23.19 -10.52
N GLU A 330 5.18 22.40 -11.10
CA GLU A 330 5.35 21.66 -12.33
C GLU A 330 4.91 22.41 -13.61
N SER A 331 4.44 23.67 -13.51
CA SER A 331 4.02 24.47 -14.68
C SER A 331 4.96 25.64 -15.03
N GLN A 332 6.15 25.75 -14.42
CA GLN A 332 7.17 26.73 -14.84
C GLN A 332 8.45 26.04 -15.31
N VAL A 333 8.40 25.52 -16.54
CA VAL A 333 9.60 25.42 -17.38
C VAL A 333 9.71 26.76 -18.13
N PRO A 334 10.77 27.57 -17.94
CA PRO A 334 10.94 28.77 -18.75
C PRO A 334 11.36 28.33 -20.16
N GLY A 335 10.41 28.41 -21.09
CA GLY A 335 10.70 28.44 -22.52
C GLY A 335 11.40 29.75 -22.89
N ASP A 336 12.43 29.63 -23.71
CA ASP A 336 13.05 30.63 -24.57
C ASP A 336 13.34 32.04 -24.04
N ARG A 337 14.64 32.33 -23.94
CA ARG A 337 15.18 33.59 -24.47
C ARG A 337 16.39 33.32 -25.34
N ALA A 338 16.12 33.08 -26.63
CA ALA A 338 17.02 33.47 -27.71
C ALA A 338 16.76 34.93 -28.05
N VAL A 339 17.75 35.80 -27.79
CA VAL A 339 18.07 37.00 -28.59
C VAL A 339 19.57 37.07 -28.65
#